data_AF-A0A254SEE3-F1
#
_entry.id   AF-A0A254SEE3-F1
#
_cell.length_a   1.000
_cell.length_b   1.000
_cell.length_c   1.000
_cell.angle_alpha   90.00
_cell.angle_beta   90.00
_cell.angle_gamma   90.00
#
_symmetry.space_group_name_H-M   'P 1'
#
loop_
_entity.id
_entity.type
_entity.pdbx_description
1 polymer ?
#
loop_
_entity_poly.entity_id
_entity_poly.type
_entity_poly.pdbx_seq_one_letter_code
_entity_poly.pdbx_strand_id
1 'polypeptide(L)'
;MQLILDIPAQKATDGISRKAAVIACYKDGSLLLDARDNLKPARFTMHPTDKFPWSTFIEKLLAAWQLCDYSDVPEAFKPIKQIPPFVVEGLPREPVPQQLKVLASLRSQGYFAPLTSPGK
;
A
#
# COMPACT_ATOMS: atom_id res chain seq x y z
N MET A 1 -2.59 -8.89 11.20
CA MET A 1 -1.73 -9.70 10.29
C MET A 1 -0.67 -8.78 9.73
N GLN A 2 0.62 -8.95 10.05
CA GLN A 2 1.63 -7.95 9.65
C GLN A 2 1.79 -7.86 8.13
N LEU A 3 1.48 -6.68 7.57
CA LEU A 3 1.50 -6.40 6.13
C LEU A 3 2.93 -6.05 5.67
N ILE A 4 3.84 -7.00 5.90
CA ILE A 4 5.26 -6.90 5.52
C ILE A 4 5.41 -7.36 4.06
N LEU A 5 6.19 -6.59 3.31
CA LEU A 5 6.51 -6.78 1.91
C LEU A 5 8.00 -6.98 1.71
N ASP A 6 8.37 -7.81 0.74
CA ASP A 6 9.73 -7.88 0.23
C ASP A 6 9.91 -6.81 -0.86
N ILE A 7 10.63 -5.75 -0.51
CA ILE A 7 10.96 -4.64 -1.40
C ILE A 7 12.24 -4.98 -2.17
N PRO A 8 12.21 -4.97 -3.52
CA PRO A 8 13.37 -5.32 -4.32
C PRO A 8 14.50 -4.28 -4.17
N ALA A 9 15.73 -4.75 -4.35
CA ALA A 9 16.92 -3.90 -4.42
C ALA A 9 16.79 -2.80 -5.49
N GLN A 10 16.92 -1.55 -5.05
CA GLN A 10 16.85 -0.36 -5.90
C GLN A 10 17.44 0.86 -5.20
N LYS A 11 17.42 2.02 -5.86
CA LYS A 11 17.98 3.27 -5.30
C LYS A 11 17.36 3.65 -3.96
N ALA A 12 16.03 3.54 -3.82
CA ALA A 12 15.32 3.84 -2.57
C ALA A 12 15.69 2.93 -1.39
N THR A 13 16.31 1.77 -1.66
CA THR A 13 16.72 0.79 -0.66
C THR A 13 18.24 0.64 -0.55
N ASP A 14 19.01 1.62 -1.04
CA ASP A 14 20.48 1.56 -1.09
C ASP A 14 21.04 0.32 -1.80
N GLY A 15 20.30 -0.18 -2.80
CA GLY A 15 20.72 -1.33 -3.63
C GLY A 15 20.59 -2.70 -2.97
N ILE A 16 19.93 -2.79 -1.80
CA ILE A 16 19.68 -4.06 -1.11
C ILE A 16 18.18 -4.37 -1.05
N SER A 17 17.81 -5.65 -1.04
CA SER A 17 16.42 -6.04 -0.83
C SER A 17 16.05 -5.83 0.63
N ARG A 18 14.85 -5.30 0.89
CA ARG A 18 14.40 -4.92 2.24
C ARG A 18 13.11 -5.61 2.59
N LYS A 19 12.87 -5.88 3.87
CA LYS A 19 11.53 -6.22 4.37
C LYS A 19 10.94 -4.99 4.98
N ALA A 20 9.77 -4.55 4.52
CA ALA A 20 9.17 -3.32 5.03
C ALA A 20 7.64 -3.35 5.02
N ALA A 21 7.05 -2.58 5.91
CA ALA A 21 5.60 -2.33 5.95
C ALA A 21 5.32 -0.90 5.46
N VAL A 22 4.22 -0.71 4.75
CA VAL A 22 3.78 0.64 4.35
C VAL A 22 3.22 1.35 5.58
N ILE A 23 3.65 2.58 5.82
CA ILE A 23 3.11 3.44 6.89
C ILE A 23 2.14 4.46 6.30
N ALA A 24 2.52 5.07 5.19
CA ALA A 24 1.78 6.17 4.59
C ALA A 24 1.82 6.10 3.06
N CYS A 25 0.76 6.63 2.45
CA CYS A 25 0.66 6.90 1.03
C CYS A 25 0.26 8.35 0.86
N TYR A 26 1.03 9.10 0.06
CA TYR A 26 0.86 10.53 -0.10
C TYR A 26 0.22 10.90 -1.43
N LYS A 27 -0.26 12.13 -1.54
CA LYS A 27 -0.94 12.66 -2.76
C LYS A 27 -0.08 12.59 -4.03
N ASP A 28 1.23 12.69 -3.90
CA ASP A 28 2.18 12.60 -5.01
C ASP A 28 2.45 11.13 -5.44
N GLY A 29 1.80 10.17 -4.79
CA GLY A 29 1.97 8.74 -5.03
C GLY A 29 3.20 8.14 -4.34
N SER A 30 3.94 8.92 -3.56
CA SER A 30 5.04 8.39 -2.77
C SER A 30 4.52 7.59 -1.57
N LEU A 31 5.28 6.57 -1.20
CA LEU A 31 5.01 5.67 -0.09
C LEU A 31 6.09 5.86 0.97
N LEU A 32 5.69 6.01 2.23
CA LEU A 32 6.60 5.91 3.36
C LEU A 32 6.57 4.48 3.90
N LEU A 33 7.74 3.85 4.01
CA LEU A 33 7.88 2.49 4.50
C LEU A 33 8.69 2.44 5.80
N ASP A 34 8.35 1.48 6.64
CA ASP A 34 9.06 1.10 7.87
C ASP A 34 9.77 -0.24 7.64
N ALA A 35 11.09 -0.25 7.70
CA ALA A 35 11.87 -1.46 7.57
C ALA A 35 11.70 -2.38 8.79
N ARG A 36 11.61 -3.68 8.51
CA ARG A 36 11.45 -4.78 9.47
C ARG A 36 12.59 -5.80 9.38
N ASP A 37 13.71 -5.38 8.81
CA ASP A 37 14.92 -6.18 8.58
C ASP A 37 16.11 -5.78 9.47
N ASN A 38 15.92 -4.86 10.41
CA ASN A 38 16.97 -4.31 11.29
C ASN A 38 18.11 -3.58 10.56
N LEU A 39 17.92 -3.21 9.30
CA LEU A 39 18.90 -2.44 8.52
C LEU A 39 18.59 -0.94 8.56
N LYS A 40 19.61 -0.11 8.34
CA LYS A 40 19.46 1.34 8.18
C LYS A 40 19.35 1.70 6.70
N PRO A 41 18.56 2.72 6.33
CA PRO A 41 17.66 3.48 7.20
C PRO A 41 16.44 2.65 7.63
N ALA A 42 15.92 2.92 8.83
CA ALA A 42 14.74 2.25 9.37
C ALA A 42 13.45 2.70 8.66
N ARG A 43 13.43 3.90 8.10
CA ARG A 43 12.35 4.40 7.26
C ARG A 43 12.91 4.93 5.96
N PHE A 44 12.21 4.67 4.87
CA PHE A 44 12.58 5.16 3.55
C PHE A 44 11.32 5.46 2.75
N THR A 45 11.45 6.44 1.84
CA THR A 45 10.38 6.84 0.94
C THR A 45 10.61 6.22 -0.42
N MET A 46 9.57 5.64 -1.00
CA MET A 46 9.56 5.19 -2.38
C MET A 46 8.70 6.13 -3.21
N HIS A 47 9.22 6.55 -4.35
CA HIS A 47 8.52 7.37 -5.33
C HIS A 47 7.75 6.49 -6.32
N PRO A 48 6.79 7.04 -7.07
CA PRO A 48 6.06 6.29 -8.10
C PRO A 48 6.95 5.66 -9.19
N THR A 49 8.17 6.17 -9.38
CA THR A 49 9.16 5.63 -10.31
C THR A 49 9.90 4.40 -9.77
N ASP A 50 9.79 4.13 -8.47
CA ASP A 50 10.44 2.99 -7.83
C ASP A 50 9.60 1.71 -8.00
N LYS A 51 10.27 0.56 -7.96
CA LYS A 51 9.68 -0.77 -8.07
C LYS A 51 9.07 -1.17 -6.73
N PHE A 52 7.77 -0.94 -6.58
CA PHE A 52 6.99 -1.39 -5.43
C PHE A 52 6.19 -2.68 -5.76
N PRO A 53 6.15 -3.69 -4.88
CA PRO A 53 5.45 -4.95 -5.12
C PRO A 53 3.93 -4.82 -4.91
N TRP A 54 3.28 -4.05 -5.80
CA TRP A 54 1.85 -3.74 -5.71
C TRP A 54 0.95 -4.97 -5.68
N SER A 55 1.23 -6.00 -6.48
CA SER A 55 0.42 -7.23 -6.51
C SER A 55 0.35 -7.88 -5.12
N THR A 56 1.50 -8.06 -4.48
CA THR A 56 1.59 -8.67 -3.14
C THR A 56 0.96 -7.78 -2.07
N PHE A 57 1.12 -6.46 -2.20
CA PHE A 57 0.47 -5.51 -1.28
C PHE A 57 -1.05 -5.57 -1.39
N ILE A 58 -1.59 -5.56 -2.61
CA ILE A 58 -3.04 -5.58 -2.87
C ILE A 58 -3.64 -6.91 -2.41
N GLU A 59 -2.97 -8.03 -2.65
CA GLU A 59 -3.42 -9.35 -2.17
C GLU A 59 -3.57 -9.37 -0.64
N LYS A 60 -2.53 -8.92 0.09
CA LYS A 60 -2.57 -8.83 1.55
C LYS A 60 -3.61 -7.83 2.06
N LEU A 61 -3.79 -6.71 1.35
CA LEU A 61 -4.80 -5.70 1.66
C LEU A 61 -6.22 -6.27 1.52
N LEU A 62 -6.49 -7.02 0.45
CA LEU A 62 -7.77 -7.69 0.25
C LEU A 62 -8.06 -8.73 1.33
N ALA A 63 -7.06 -9.52 1.72
CA ALA A 63 -7.21 -10.44 2.85
C ALA A 63 -7.57 -9.71 4.14
N ALA A 64 -6.91 -8.58 4.43
CA ALA A 64 -7.23 -7.75 5.59
C ALA A 64 -8.66 -7.19 5.55
N TRP A 65 -9.14 -6.78 4.36
CA TRP A 65 -10.53 -6.33 4.19
C TRP A 65 -11.54 -7.44 4.41
N GLN A 66 -11.29 -8.65 3.89
CA GLN A 66 -12.19 -9.79 4.05
C GLN A 66 -12.27 -10.28 5.50
N LEU A 67 -11.15 -10.23 6.22
CA LEU A 67 -11.08 -10.62 7.63
C LEU A 67 -11.51 -9.51 8.60
N CYS A 68 -11.76 -8.30 8.09
CA CYS A 68 -11.99 -7.10 8.91
C CYS A 68 -10.86 -6.83 9.94
N ASP A 69 -9.63 -7.28 9.67
CA ASP A 69 -8.44 -7.04 10.51
C ASP A 69 -7.57 -5.94 9.88
N TYR A 70 -7.72 -4.72 10.40
CA TYR A 70 -7.01 -3.53 9.91
C TYR A 70 -5.83 -3.12 10.78
N SER A 71 -5.39 -3.96 11.73
CA SER A 71 -4.31 -3.65 12.68
C SER A 71 -3.03 -3.17 11.99
N ASP A 72 -2.68 -3.80 10.88
CA ASP A 72 -1.45 -3.56 10.12
C ASP A 72 -1.69 -2.90 8.75
N VAL A 73 -2.93 -2.47 8.46
CA VAL A 73 -3.27 -1.77 7.21
C VAL A 73 -2.94 -0.28 7.37
N PRO A 74 -2.25 0.37 6.41
CA PRO A 74 -1.99 1.81 6.50
C PRO A 74 -3.30 2.59 6.40
N GLU A 75 -3.43 3.70 7.14
CA GLU A 75 -4.65 4.54 7.18
C GLU A 75 -5.19 4.91 5.79
N ALA A 76 -4.30 5.19 4.84
CA ALA A 76 -4.67 5.52 3.46
C ALA A 76 -5.43 4.42 2.69
N PHE A 77 -5.41 3.19 3.21
CA PHE A 77 -6.04 2.00 2.61
C PHE A 77 -7.06 1.33 3.56
N LYS A 78 -7.33 1.92 4.73
CA LYS A 78 -8.41 1.46 5.60
C LYS A 78 -9.76 1.92 5.05
N PRO A 79 -10.71 1.00 4.79
CA PRO A 79 -12.03 1.39 4.35
C PRO A 79 -12.79 2.10 5.48
N ILE A 80 -13.32 3.29 5.17
CA ILE A 80 -14.25 4.04 6.03
C ILE A 80 -15.68 3.52 5.84
N LYS A 81 -15.96 2.96 4.65
CA LYS A 81 -17.23 2.34 4.27
C LYS A 81 -16.96 0.93 3.76
N GLN A 82 -17.95 0.06 3.87
CA GLN A 82 -17.86 -1.30 3.32
C GLN A 82 -17.53 -1.26 1.82
N ILE A 83 -16.45 -1.90 1.41
CA ILE A 83 -16.08 -2.01 0.00
C ILE A 83 -17.12 -2.88 -0.72
N PRO A 84 -17.61 -2.47 -1.91
CA PRO A 84 -18.60 -3.26 -2.63
C PRO A 84 -18.08 -4.67 -2.96
N PRO A 85 -18.89 -5.74 -2.80
CA PRO A 85 -18.45 -7.12 -3.02
C PRO A 85 -17.84 -7.36 -4.40
N PHE A 86 -18.44 -6.78 -5.46
CA PHE A 86 -17.93 -6.92 -6.83
C PHE A 86 -16.52 -6.36 -7.00
N VAL A 87 -16.12 -5.37 -6.19
CA VAL A 87 -14.76 -4.84 -6.20
C VAL A 87 -13.81 -5.83 -5.52
N VAL A 88 -14.19 -6.38 -4.36
CA VAL A 88 -13.36 -7.36 -3.64
C VAL A 88 -13.12 -8.62 -4.51
N GLU A 89 -14.14 -9.07 -5.23
CA GLU A 89 -14.07 -10.24 -6.11
C GLU A 89 -13.37 -9.95 -7.45
N GLY A 90 -13.53 -8.75 -7.99
CA GLY A 90 -13.00 -8.35 -9.29
C GLY A 90 -11.55 -7.87 -9.25
N LEU A 91 -11.14 -7.17 -8.18
CA LEU A 91 -9.83 -6.52 -8.09
C LEU A 91 -8.65 -7.48 -8.34
N PRO A 92 -8.60 -8.71 -7.79
CA PRO A 92 -7.51 -9.66 -8.08
C PRO A 92 -7.35 -10.04 -9.55
N ARG A 93 -8.40 -9.93 -10.37
CA ARG A 93 -8.41 -10.36 -11.77
C ARG A 93 -7.87 -9.29 -12.72
N GLU A 94 -7.82 -8.05 -12.26
CA GLU A 94 -7.35 -6.91 -13.02
C GLU A 94 -5.83 -6.77 -12.98
N PRO A 95 -5.19 -6.24 -14.04
CA PRO A 95 -3.77 -5.91 -13.99
C PRO A 95 -3.50 -4.78 -13.00
N VAL A 96 -2.31 -4.76 -12.39
CA VAL A 96 -1.91 -3.77 -11.35
C VAL A 96 -2.27 -2.32 -11.69
N PRO A 97 -1.99 -1.77 -12.90
CA PRO A 97 -2.36 -0.39 -13.21
C PRO A 97 -3.86 -0.12 -13.08
N GLN A 98 -4.69 -1.12 -13.42
CA GLN A 98 -6.14 -1.02 -13.31
C GLN A 98 -6.58 -1.17 -11.86
N GLN A 99 -5.96 -2.06 -11.07
CA GLN A 99 -6.21 -2.17 -9.64
C GLN A 99 -5.96 -0.84 -8.92
N LEU A 100 -4.85 -0.16 -9.23
CA LEU A 100 -4.53 1.16 -8.65
C LEU A 100 -5.55 2.23 -9.04
N LYS A 101 -6.06 2.20 -10.27
CA LYS A 101 -7.17 3.08 -10.69
C LYS A 101 -8.43 2.82 -9.89
N VAL A 102 -8.80 1.56 -9.67
CA VAL A 102 -9.97 1.20 -8.84
C VAL A 102 -9.81 1.72 -7.41
N LEU A 103 -8.63 1.56 -6.80
CA LEU A 103 -8.34 2.12 -5.47
C LEU A 103 -8.45 3.65 -5.45
N ALA A 104 -8.00 4.33 -6.50
CA ALA A 104 -8.14 5.78 -6.64
C ALA A 104 -9.62 6.21 -6.80
N SER A 105 -10.41 5.48 -7.59
CA SER A 105 -11.85 5.73 -7.75
C SER A 105 -12.64 5.48 -6.46
N LEU A 106 -12.32 4.43 -5.71
CA LEU A 106 -12.91 4.21 -4.38
C LEU A 106 -12.62 5.37 -3.44
N ARG A 107 -11.38 5.91 -3.48
CA ARG A 107 -11.02 7.09 -2.68
C ARG A 107 -11.81 8.32 -3.07
N SER A 108 -11.99 8.61 -4.36
CA SER A 108 -12.79 9.76 -4.80
C SER A 108 -14.27 9.63 -4.46
N GLN A 109 -14.77 8.40 -4.33
CA GLN A 109 -16.13 8.09 -3.86
C GLN A 109 -16.26 8.09 -2.32
N GLY A 110 -15.18 8.36 -1.59
CA GLY A 110 -15.18 8.47 -0.13
C GLY A 110 -15.21 7.13 0.62
N TYR A 111 -14.72 6.04 0.01
CA TYR A 111 -14.48 4.77 0.71
C TYR A 111 -13.19 4.78 1.52
N PHE A 112 -12.23 5.64 1.18
CA PHE A 112 -10.97 5.81 1.89
C PHE A 112 -10.77 7.25 2.32
N ALA A 113 -9.92 7.47 3.34
CA ALA A 113 -9.51 8.81 3.74
C ALA A 113 -8.79 9.53 2.59
N PRO A 114 -8.89 10.87 2.51
CA PRO A 114 -8.09 11.65 1.58
C PRO A 114 -6.60 11.48 1.91
N LEU A 115 -5.77 11.38 0.87
CA LEU A 115 -4.32 11.29 1.06
C LEU A 115 -3.78 12.60 1.62
N THR A 116 -2.74 12.52 2.45
CA THR A 116 -2.04 13.68 3.01
C THR A 116 -0.89 14.11 2.10
N SER A 117 -0.40 15.33 2.30
CA SER A 117 0.83 15.81 1.65
C SER A 117 2.05 15.29 2.43
N PRO A 118 3.18 15.01 1.77
CA PRO A 118 4.42 14.68 2.47
C PRO A 118 4.82 15.87 3.36
N GLY A 119 5.05 15.66 4.67
CA GLY A 119 5.58 16.68 5.57
C GLY A 119 4.57 17.57 6.30
N LYS A 120 3.29 17.18 6.39
CA LYS A 120 2.32 17.77 7.33
C LYS A 120 2.04 16.84 8.51
#